data_AF-A0A9W9DWN1-F1
#
_entry.id   AF-A0A9W9DWN1-F1
#
_cell.length_a   1.000
_cell.length_b   1.000
_cell.length_c   1.000
_cell.angle_alpha   90.00
_cell.angle_beta   90.00
_cell.angle_gamma   90.00
#
_symmetry.space_group_name_H-M   'P 1'
#
loop_
_entity.id
_entity.type
_entity.pdbx_description
1 polymer ?
#
loop_
_entity_poly.entity_id
_entity_poly.type
_entity_poly.pdbx_seq_one_letter_code
_entity_poly.pdbx_strand_id
1 'polypeptide(L)'
;MVQLIELPFEILSSLPLYIRDIEDFTEAASTCRTLSFAFSVASPNCILRLAANSAPTFAQPHPYFLIAATARQLSDWALGNAENTKRLRLAFQDGVEGLLELCIEKAGLSLHDIRRLHLARFSIINPLADKIDKLAGDQWYQAEDFWDGGVSEPATLETDSNRAAYQIIIYGELFASTMQAYLEPERNLPKFNLDVRLDYIKYCIPDWVCRSYPGLEVLSVGPYVGRRGPGQGDLPADQIALQHILKCGRWTRVWQSVTQAIGPDFDGWKQKLWFDAVQIQGLEGMKVLETGGVEEQHKLLLRLRNLVEKLGPGDEPSKHLIGTRRKIPVSDAPDFSNEVYVCMASYWGG
;
A
#
# COMPACT_ATOMS: atom_id res chain seq x y z
N MET A 1 -49.43 -2.75 -17.03
CA MET A 1 -48.39 -2.92 -16.00
C MET A 1 -47.12 -3.21 -16.78
N VAL A 2 -46.17 -2.26 -16.85
CA VAL A 2 -44.94 -2.44 -17.62
C VAL A 2 -44.03 -3.36 -16.81
N GLN A 3 -43.61 -4.48 -17.40
CA GLN A 3 -42.65 -5.37 -16.75
C GLN A 3 -41.25 -4.77 -16.87
N LEU A 4 -40.40 -4.93 -15.85
CA LEU A 4 -39.05 -4.38 -15.84
C LEU A 4 -38.26 -4.74 -17.11
N ILE A 5 -38.41 -5.99 -17.58
CA ILE A 5 -37.73 -6.51 -18.78
C ILE A 5 -38.23 -5.93 -20.11
N GLU A 6 -39.35 -5.20 -20.11
CA GLU A 6 -39.89 -4.51 -21.28
C GLU A 6 -39.30 -3.10 -21.45
N LEU A 7 -38.50 -2.64 -20.48
CA LEU A 7 -37.81 -1.35 -20.59
C LEU A 7 -36.71 -1.39 -21.66
N PRO A 8 -36.39 -0.25 -22.30
CA PRO A 8 -35.27 -0.14 -23.21
C PRO A 8 -33.96 -0.58 -22.57
N PHE A 9 -33.07 -1.16 -23.37
CA PHE A 9 -31.79 -1.70 -22.92
C PHE A 9 -30.93 -0.64 -22.20
N GLU A 10 -31.01 0.61 -22.65
CA GLU A 10 -30.31 1.76 -22.06
C GLU A 10 -30.77 2.02 -20.62
N ILE A 11 -32.07 1.89 -20.36
CA ILE A 11 -32.63 2.04 -19.01
C ILE A 11 -32.20 0.87 -18.14
N LEU A 12 -32.29 -0.36 -18.65
CA LEU A 12 -31.84 -1.56 -17.94
C LEU A 12 -30.34 -1.50 -17.59
N SER A 13 -29.52 -1.00 -18.51
CA SER A 13 -28.06 -0.86 -18.33
C SER A 13 -27.69 0.25 -17.34
N SER A 14 -28.60 1.18 -17.06
CA SER A 14 -28.42 2.22 -16.04
C SER A 14 -28.78 1.76 -14.62
N LEU A 15 -29.54 0.66 -14.47
CA LEU A 15 -29.99 0.15 -13.17
C LEU A 15 -28.86 -0.13 -12.18
N PRO A 16 -27.68 -0.66 -12.57
CA PRO A 16 -26.55 -0.84 -11.65
C PRO A 16 -26.16 0.44 -10.90
N LEU A 17 -26.45 1.62 -11.46
CA LEU A 17 -26.17 2.89 -10.79
C LEU A 17 -27.02 3.14 -9.54
N TYR A 18 -28.13 2.42 -9.40
CA TYR A 18 -29.11 2.57 -8.31
C TYR A 18 -29.19 1.34 -7.41
N ILE A 19 -28.34 0.35 -7.66
CA ILE A 19 -28.20 -0.82 -6.79
C ILE A 19 -27.33 -0.45 -5.58
N ARG A 20 -27.68 -1.01 -4.43
CA ARG A 20 -27.02 -0.71 -3.15
C ARG A 20 -25.58 -1.22 -3.15
N ASP A 21 -25.36 -2.48 -3.50
CA ASP A 21 -24.10 -3.18 -3.28
C ASP A 21 -23.83 -4.29 -4.33
N ILE A 22 -22.65 -4.93 -4.28
CA ILE A 22 -22.26 -5.94 -5.26
C ILE A 22 -23.03 -7.26 -5.14
N GLU A 23 -23.61 -7.54 -3.97
CA GLU A 23 -24.37 -8.76 -3.69
C GLU A 23 -25.72 -8.64 -4.39
N ASP A 24 -26.45 -7.55 -4.13
CA ASP A 24 -27.71 -7.20 -4.80
C ASP A 24 -27.52 -7.12 -6.32
N PHE A 25 -26.38 -6.60 -6.79
CA PHE A 25 -26.04 -6.55 -8.21
C PHE A 25 -25.93 -7.96 -8.82
N THR A 26 -25.24 -8.87 -8.12
CA THR A 26 -25.03 -10.24 -8.58
C THR A 26 -26.34 -11.04 -8.55
N GLU A 27 -27.13 -10.87 -7.50
CA GLU A 27 -28.45 -11.48 -7.37
C GLU A 27 -29.38 -11.02 -8.49
N ALA A 28 -29.49 -9.71 -8.72
CA ALA A 28 -30.31 -9.13 -9.79
C ALA A 28 -29.87 -9.61 -11.18
N ALA A 29 -28.55 -9.64 -11.45
CA ALA A 29 -28.02 -10.17 -12.71
C ALA A 29 -28.30 -11.67 -12.91
N SER A 30 -28.45 -12.44 -11.83
CA SER A 30 -28.72 -13.88 -11.89
C SER A 30 -30.18 -14.24 -12.15
N THR A 31 -31.11 -13.28 -12.00
CA THR A 31 -32.56 -13.54 -12.13
C THR A 31 -33.00 -13.89 -13.55
N CYS A 32 -32.45 -13.22 -14.58
CA CYS A 32 -32.81 -13.47 -15.97
C CYS A 32 -31.69 -13.05 -16.95
N ARG A 33 -31.74 -13.61 -18.17
CA ARG A 33 -30.73 -13.33 -19.21
C ARG A 33 -30.69 -11.86 -19.64
N THR A 34 -31.84 -11.18 -19.67
CA THR A 34 -31.92 -9.77 -20.07
C THR A 34 -31.19 -8.87 -19.08
N LEU A 35 -31.42 -9.05 -17.77
CA LEU A 35 -30.72 -8.31 -16.73
C LEU A 35 -29.24 -8.71 -16.67
N SER A 36 -28.93 -10.00 -16.81
CA SER A 36 -27.54 -10.47 -16.92
C SER A 36 -26.77 -9.75 -18.03
N PHE A 37 -27.38 -9.63 -19.21
CA PHE A 37 -26.79 -8.93 -20.35
C PHE A 37 -26.67 -7.42 -20.11
N ALA A 38 -27.73 -6.78 -19.60
CA ALA A 38 -27.71 -5.34 -19.30
C ALA A 38 -26.71 -4.98 -18.19
N PHE A 39 -26.48 -5.86 -17.21
CA PHE A 39 -25.55 -5.60 -16.11
C PHE A 39 -24.11 -5.90 -16.51
N SER A 40 -23.89 -6.73 -17.54
CA SER A 40 -22.55 -7.01 -18.05
C SER A 40 -21.84 -5.78 -18.63
N VAL A 41 -22.58 -4.72 -18.97
CA VAL A 41 -22.02 -3.44 -19.46
C VAL A 41 -21.77 -2.42 -18.34
N ALA A 42 -21.99 -2.79 -17.08
CA ALA A 42 -21.69 -1.93 -15.95
C ALA A 42 -20.22 -1.48 -15.97
N SER A 43 -20.01 -0.18 -15.79
CA SER A 43 -18.65 0.37 -15.84
C SER A 43 -17.79 -0.15 -14.68
N PRO A 44 -16.46 -0.27 -14.86
CA PRO A 44 -15.56 -0.65 -13.76
C PRO A 44 -15.72 0.24 -12.52
N ASN A 45 -16.04 1.52 -12.71
CA ASN A 45 -16.32 2.43 -11.60
C ASN A 45 -17.59 2.06 -10.84
N CYS A 46 -18.66 1.68 -11.55
CA CYS A 46 -19.90 1.20 -10.94
C CYS A 46 -19.63 -0.04 -10.08
N ILE A 47 -18.86 -1.00 -10.60
CA ILE A 47 -18.49 -2.22 -9.87
C ILE A 47 -17.66 -1.90 -8.62
N LEU A 48 -16.68 -1.00 -8.72
CA LEU A 48 -15.89 -0.56 -7.56
C LEU A 48 -16.76 0.07 -6.46
N ARG A 49 -17.69 0.95 -6.83
CA ARG A 49 -18.62 1.59 -5.89
C ARG A 49 -19.55 0.57 -5.22
N LEU A 50 -20.08 -0.38 -6.00
CA LEU A 50 -20.90 -1.48 -5.47
C LEU A 50 -20.09 -2.34 -4.49
N ALA A 51 -18.83 -2.65 -4.81
CA ALA A 51 -17.94 -3.41 -3.93
C ALA A 51 -17.57 -2.65 -2.65
N ALA A 52 -17.38 -1.33 -2.73
CA ALA A 52 -17.14 -0.49 -1.56
C ALA A 52 -18.35 -0.45 -0.62
N ASN A 53 -19.57 -0.42 -1.19
CA ASN A 53 -20.82 -0.47 -0.43
C ASN A 53 -21.11 -1.85 0.19
N SER A 54 -20.44 -2.92 -0.26
CA SER A 54 -20.55 -4.28 0.32
C SER A 54 -19.65 -4.51 1.54
N ALA A 55 -19.01 -3.47 2.07
CA ALA A 55 -18.27 -3.56 3.31
C ALA A 55 -19.22 -3.78 4.51
N PRO A 56 -18.84 -4.59 5.52
CA PRO A 56 -17.55 -5.26 5.68
C PRO A 56 -17.40 -6.59 4.90
N THR A 57 -18.46 -7.24 4.44
CA THR A 57 -18.47 -8.68 4.11
C THR A 57 -17.54 -9.06 2.95
N PHE A 58 -17.57 -8.32 1.84
CA PHE A 58 -16.86 -8.71 0.62
C PHE A 58 -15.38 -8.30 0.60
N ALA A 59 -15.06 -7.16 1.21
CA ALA A 59 -13.78 -6.46 1.04
C ALA A 59 -12.91 -6.46 2.31
N GLN A 60 -12.99 -7.51 3.15
CA GLN A 60 -12.15 -7.60 4.34
C GLN A 60 -10.64 -7.77 4.02
N PRO A 61 -9.74 -7.10 4.75
CA PRO A 61 -9.99 -6.01 5.67
C PRO A 61 -10.35 -4.73 4.90
N HIS A 62 -11.51 -4.17 5.21
CA HIS A 62 -11.98 -2.91 4.64
C HIS A 62 -11.29 -1.74 5.39
N PRO A 63 -10.87 -0.67 4.72
CA PRO A 63 -10.93 -0.39 3.26
C PRO A 63 -9.73 -0.88 2.44
N TYR A 64 -8.72 -1.44 3.10
CA TYR A 64 -7.41 -1.75 2.51
C TYR A 64 -7.45 -2.64 1.27
N PHE A 65 -8.34 -3.63 1.21
CA PHE A 65 -8.43 -4.54 0.07
C PHE A 65 -8.73 -3.81 -1.25
N LEU A 66 -9.71 -2.91 -1.23
CA LEU A 66 -10.10 -2.15 -2.43
C LEU A 66 -9.08 -1.09 -2.79
N ILE A 67 -8.40 -0.50 -1.79
CA ILE A 67 -7.31 0.44 -2.04
C ILE A 67 -6.15 -0.29 -2.71
N ALA A 68 -5.71 -1.43 -2.19
CA ALA A 68 -4.63 -2.22 -2.80
C ALA A 68 -4.95 -2.62 -4.25
N ALA A 69 -6.23 -2.92 -4.54
CA ALA A 69 -6.71 -3.23 -5.88
C ALA A 69 -6.58 -2.09 -6.90
N THR A 70 -6.69 -0.84 -6.42
CA THR A 70 -6.91 0.34 -7.27
C THR A 70 -5.80 1.39 -7.16
N ALA A 71 -4.92 1.25 -6.16
CA ALA A 71 -3.84 2.20 -5.85
C ALA A 71 -2.92 2.47 -7.05
N ARG A 72 -2.63 1.47 -7.89
CA ARG A 72 -1.83 1.67 -9.11
C ARG A 72 -2.51 2.64 -10.07
N GLN A 73 -3.79 2.43 -10.35
CA GLN A 73 -4.58 3.30 -11.23
C GLN A 73 -4.66 4.72 -10.66
N LEU A 74 -4.84 4.83 -9.33
CA LEU A 74 -4.86 6.11 -8.66
C LEU A 74 -3.50 6.84 -8.73
N SER A 75 -2.40 6.12 -8.54
CA SER A 75 -1.04 6.64 -8.71
C SER A 75 -0.84 7.18 -10.12
N ASP A 76 -1.17 6.39 -11.14
CA ASP A 76 -0.98 6.78 -12.54
C ASP A 76 -1.83 8.02 -12.90
N TRP A 77 -3.06 8.09 -12.39
CA TRP A 77 -3.90 9.28 -12.50
C TRP A 77 -3.29 10.50 -11.80
N ALA A 78 -2.78 10.33 -10.58
CA ALA A 78 -2.21 11.40 -9.76
C ALA A 78 -0.91 11.97 -10.35
N LEU A 79 -0.08 11.12 -10.96
CA LEU A 79 1.14 11.52 -11.68
C LEU A 79 0.87 12.26 -12.99
N GLY A 80 -0.37 12.21 -13.51
CA GLY A 80 -0.74 12.85 -14.77
C GLY A 80 -0.59 14.38 -14.76
N ASN A 81 -0.78 15.04 -13.61
CA ASN A 81 -0.49 16.47 -13.44
C ASN A 81 -0.37 16.87 -11.95
N ALA A 82 0.14 18.08 -11.70
CA ALA A 82 0.37 18.60 -10.36
C ALA A 82 -0.92 18.81 -9.53
N GLU A 83 -2.04 19.15 -10.17
CA GLU A 83 -3.32 19.34 -9.47
C GLU A 83 -3.89 17.99 -8.99
N ASN A 84 -3.76 16.93 -9.79
CA ASN A 84 -4.16 15.58 -9.37
C ASN A 84 -3.28 15.10 -8.20
N THR A 85 -1.98 15.35 -8.24
CA THR A 85 -1.09 15.06 -7.10
C THR A 85 -1.51 15.83 -5.85
N LYS A 86 -1.88 17.11 -5.98
CA LYS A 86 -2.40 17.90 -4.85
C LYS A 86 -3.70 17.32 -4.30
N ARG A 87 -4.62 16.89 -5.17
CA ARG A 87 -5.85 16.20 -4.76
C ARG A 87 -5.58 14.89 -4.03
N LEU A 88 -4.60 14.10 -4.48
CA LEU A 88 -4.16 12.89 -3.78
C LEU A 88 -3.67 13.21 -2.36
N ARG A 89 -2.82 14.23 -2.22
CA ARG A 89 -2.34 14.67 -0.90
C ARG A 89 -3.45 15.16 0.02
N LEU A 90 -4.46 15.85 -0.52
CA LEU A 90 -5.62 16.26 0.24
C LEU A 90 -6.44 15.05 0.69
N ALA A 91 -6.67 14.06 -0.19
CA ALA A 91 -7.38 12.84 0.18
C ALA A 91 -6.63 12.03 1.25
N PHE A 92 -5.29 12.02 1.23
CA PHE A 92 -4.51 11.40 2.32
C PHE A 92 -4.85 12.02 3.68
N GLN A 93 -5.07 13.34 3.77
CA GLN A 93 -5.34 14.03 5.04
C GLN A 93 -6.63 13.55 5.73
N ASP A 94 -7.58 13.01 4.98
CA ASP A 94 -8.80 12.39 5.51
C ASP A 94 -8.59 10.90 5.89
N GLY A 95 -7.34 10.43 5.82
CA GLY A 95 -6.92 9.10 6.22
C GLY A 95 -7.14 8.03 5.15
N VAL A 96 -7.26 6.78 5.60
CA VAL A 96 -7.46 5.64 4.69
C VAL A 96 -8.83 5.68 4.00
N GLU A 97 -9.85 6.26 4.66
CA GLU A 97 -11.19 6.43 4.07
C GLU A 97 -11.17 7.47 2.95
N GLY A 98 -10.53 8.64 3.17
CA GLY A 98 -10.35 9.64 2.10
C GLY A 98 -9.60 9.08 0.89
N LEU A 99 -8.62 8.20 1.12
CA LEU A 99 -7.93 7.49 0.05
C LEU A 99 -8.88 6.55 -0.71
N LEU A 100 -9.74 5.79 -0.01
CA LEU A 100 -10.74 4.94 -0.65
C LEU A 100 -11.74 5.77 -1.47
N GLU A 101 -12.25 6.88 -0.94
CA GLU A 101 -13.18 7.76 -1.66
C GLU A 101 -12.56 8.27 -2.97
N LEU A 102 -11.29 8.67 -2.94
CA LEU A 102 -10.59 9.09 -4.15
C LEU A 102 -10.35 7.91 -5.12
N CYS A 103 -10.06 6.71 -4.62
CA CYS A 103 -10.03 5.50 -5.45
C CYS A 103 -11.40 5.27 -6.13
N ILE A 104 -12.51 5.40 -5.41
CA ILE A 104 -13.86 5.28 -5.97
C ILE A 104 -14.13 6.35 -7.02
N GLU A 105 -13.60 7.57 -6.87
CA GLU A 105 -13.80 8.64 -7.86
C GLU A 105 -12.97 8.44 -9.12
N LYS A 106 -11.74 7.91 -9.01
CA LYS A 106 -10.72 7.94 -10.09
C LYS A 106 -10.32 6.60 -10.67
N ALA A 107 -10.62 5.51 -9.99
CA ALA A 107 -10.27 4.17 -10.46
C ALA A 107 -11.52 3.38 -10.89
N GLY A 108 -11.25 2.19 -11.43
CA GLY A 108 -12.26 1.21 -11.76
C GLY A 108 -11.82 -0.18 -11.34
N LEU A 109 -12.80 -1.05 -11.10
CA LEU A 109 -12.58 -2.45 -10.76
C LEU A 109 -13.46 -3.30 -11.66
N SER A 110 -12.87 -4.23 -12.42
CA SER A 110 -13.67 -5.21 -13.16
C SER A 110 -14.00 -6.43 -12.29
N LEU A 111 -15.01 -7.21 -12.67
CA LEU A 111 -15.27 -8.51 -12.05
C LEU A 111 -14.07 -9.47 -12.21
N HIS A 112 -13.28 -9.30 -13.26
CA HIS A 112 -12.03 -10.05 -13.45
C HIS A 112 -10.99 -9.64 -12.39
N ASP A 113 -10.83 -8.34 -12.13
CA ASP A 113 -9.92 -7.85 -11.09
C ASP A 113 -10.31 -8.38 -9.71
N ILE A 114 -11.62 -8.35 -9.39
CA ILE A 114 -12.15 -8.93 -8.15
C ILE A 114 -11.74 -10.39 -8.01
N ARG A 115 -11.92 -11.20 -9.06
CA ARG A 115 -11.52 -12.63 -9.03
C ARG A 115 -10.02 -12.78 -8.86
N ARG A 116 -9.21 -12.01 -9.59
CA ARG A 116 -7.74 -12.02 -9.46
C ARG A 116 -7.31 -11.68 -8.03
N LEU A 117 -7.89 -10.64 -7.43
CA LEU A 117 -7.56 -10.20 -6.08
C LEU A 117 -8.02 -11.18 -5.02
N HIS A 118 -9.18 -11.81 -5.22
CA HIS A 118 -9.66 -12.87 -4.33
C HIS A 118 -8.69 -14.07 -4.35
N LEU A 119 -8.17 -14.48 -5.51
CA LEU A 119 -7.15 -15.51 -5.60
C LEU A 119 -5.83 -15.05 -4.95
N ALA A 120 -5.39 -13.83 -5.25
CA ALA A 120 -4.19 -13.23 -4.66
C ALA A 120 -4.26 -13.15 -3.13
N ARG A 121 -5.45 -13.04 -2.55
CA ARG A 121 -5.64 -13.10 -1.10
C ARG A 121 -5.08 -14.39 -0.52
N PHE A 122 -5.36 -15.53 -1.14
CA PHE A 122 -4.92 -16.83 -0.65
C PHE A 122 -3.48 -17.18 -1.03
N SER A 123 -3.03 -16.78 -2.22
CA SER A 123 -1.67 -17.09 -2.67
C SER A 123 -0.63 -16.12 -2.12
N ILE A 124 -0.92 -14.82 -2.12
CA ILE A 124 0.06 -13.76 -1.81
C ILE A 124 -0.18 -13.16 -0.43
N ILE A 125 -1.39 -12.62 -0.20
CA ILE A 125 -1.65 -11.72 0.93
C ILE A 125 -1.66 -12.49 2.25
N ASN A 126 -2.39 -13.60 2.34
CA ASN A 126 -2.45 -14.41 3.56
C ASN A 126 -1.07 -14.98 3.92
N PRO A 127 -0.26 -15.53 2.99
CA PRO A 127 1.11 -15.94 3.33
C PRO A 127 2.03 -14.80 3.71
N LEU A 128 1.88 -13.61 3.12
CA LEU A 128 2.60 -12.42 3.56
C LEU A 128 2.19 -12.01 4.97
N ALA A 129 0.89 -11.97 5.27
CA ALA A 129 0.37 -11.66 6.60
C ALA A 129 0.85 -12.70 7.63
N ASP A 130 0.85 -13.99 7.32
CA ASP A 130 1.39 -15.05 8.19
C ASP A 130 2.90 -14.89 8.44
N LYS A 131 3.66 -14.50 7.41
CA LYS A 131 5.08 -14.15 7.59
C LYS A 131 5.21 -12.95 8.53
N ILE A 132 4.42 -11.89 8.37
CA ILE A 132 4.43 -10.71 9.24
C ILE A 132 4.02 -11.08 10.68
N ASP A 133 3.03 -11.95 10.83
CA ASP A 133 2.55 -12.42 12.13
C ASP A 133 3.66 -13.11 12.93
N LYS A 134 4.51 -13.90 12.25
CA LYS A 134 5.71 -14.52 12.82
C LYS A 134 6.86 -13.55 13.14
N LEU A 135 6.75 -12.29 12.73
CA LEU A 135 7.76 -11.24 12.93
C LEU A 135 7.35 -10.22 13.99
N ALA A 136 6.05 -9.91 14.06
CA ALA A 136 5.52 -8.79 14.83
C ALA A 136 4.09 -9.02 15.37
N GLY A 137 3.41 -10.11 14.99
CA GLY A 137 2.02 -10.38 15.36
C GLY A 137 1.88 -11.50 16.41
N ASP A 138 0.74 -12.18 16.44
CA ASP A 138 0.36 -13.07 17.55
C ASP A 138 1.28 -14.30 17.67
N GLN A 139 1.67 -14.86 16.51
CA GLN A 139 2.62 -15.98 16.48
C GLN A 139 4.02 -15.59 16.98
N TRP A 140 4.40 -14.31 16.95
CA TRP A 140 5.66 -13.84 17.51
C TRP A 140 5.74 -14.10 19.02
N TYR A 141 4.61 -14.07 19.73
CA TYR A 141 4.53 -14.33 21.17
C TYR A 141 4.71 -15.79 21.56
N GLN A 142 4.61 -16.70 20.60
CA GLN A 142 4.85 -18.12 20.85
C GLN A 142 6.35 -18.48 20.81
N ALA A 143 7.23 -17.50 20.58
CA ALA A 143 8.67 -17.71 20.66
C ALA A 143 9.12 -18.01 22.10
N GLU A 144 10.03 -18.98 22.25
CA GLU A 144 10.64 -19.30 23.55
C GLU A 144 11.34 -18.06 24.14
N ASP A 145 11.25 -17.91 25.47
CA ASP A 145 11.85 -16.82 26.24
C ASP A 145 11.47 -15.40 25.78
N PHE A 146 10.25 -15.22 25.25
CA PHE A 146 9.76 -13.94 24.71
C PHE A 146 9.97 -12.76 25.69
N TRP A 147 9.65 -12.93 26.96
CA TRP A 147 9.83 -11.87 27.97
C TRP A 147 11.24 -11.81 28.57
N ASP A 148 12.07 -12.83 28.32
CA ASP A 148 13.38 -13.04 28.93
C ASP A 148 14.54 -12.79 27.94
N GLY A 149 14.30 -12.02 26.87
CA GLY A 149 15.31 -11.61 25.90
C GLY A 149 15.42 -12.49 24.64
N GLY A 150 14.48 -13.41 24.43
CA GLY A 150 14.37 -14.23 23.22
C GLY A 150 13.93 -13.43 21.97
N VAL A 151 13.47 -12.18 22.14
CA VAL A 151 12.98 -11.31 21.05
C VAL A 151 13.53 -9.89 21.14
N SER A 152 13.59 -9.21 20.00
CA SER A 152 14.20 -7.88 19.90
C SER A 152 13.30 -6.71 20.29
N GLU A 153 11.97 -6.84 20.20
CA GLU A 153 11.03 -5.75 20.51
C GLU A 153 9.65 -6.33 20.92
N PRO A 154 9.28 -6.31 22.21
CA PRO A 154 8.00 -6.86 22.68
C PRO A 154 6.81 -5.88 22.50
N ALA A 155 7.05 -4.64 22.08
CA ALA A 155 6.03 -3.58 21.98
C ALA A 155 5.11 -3.70 20.74
N THR A 156 5.18 -4.78 19.97
CA THR A 156 4.35 -5.01 18.77
C THR A 156 3.05 -5.78 19.06
N LEU A 157 2.67 -5.93 20.35
CA LEU A 157 1.53 -6.70 20.89
C LEU A 157 0.18 -6.48 20.21
N GLU A 158 -0.02 -5.35 19.55
CA GLU A 158 -1.29 -4.98 18.91
C GLU A 158 -1.21 -4.91 17.38
N THR A 159 -0.17 -5.52 16.78
CA THR A 159 0.01 -5.50 15.33
C THR A 159 -1.04 -6.35 14.62
N ASP A 160 -1.89 -5.69 13.82
CA ASP A 160 -2.72 -6.38 12.84
C ASP A 160 -1.87 -6.73 11.61
N SER A 161 -1.48 -8.00 11.50
CA SER A 161 -0.62 -8.51 10.44
C SER A 161 -1.25 -8.40 9.05
N ASN A 162 -2.57 -8.51 8.94
CA ASN A 162 -3.27 -8.28 7.68
C ASN A 162 -3.18 -6.81 7.28
N ARG A 163 -3.50 -5.89 8.20
CA ARG A 163 -3.42 -4.45 7.94
C ARG A 163 -2.00 -4.04 7.53
N ALA A 164 -0.97 -4.53 8.21
CA ALA A 164 0.42 -4.28 7.86
C ALA A 164 0.77 -4.81 6.45
N ALA A 165 0.31 -6.03 6.09
CA ALA A 165 0.50 -6.58 4.75
C ALA A 165 -0.10 -5.67 3.67
N TYR A 166 -1.33 -5.17 3.87
CA TYR A 166 -1.94 -4.24 2.93
C TYR A 166 -1.23 -2.89 2.89
N GLN A 167 -0.77 -2.34 4.02
CA GLN A 167 -0.04 -1.07 4.04
C GLN A 167 1.26 -1.16 3.21
N ILE A 168 1.97 -2.29 3.27
CA ILE A 168 3.14 -2.59 2.42
C ILE A 168 2.74 -2.64 0.94
N ILE A 169 1.68 -3.40 0.62
CA ILE A 169 1.19 -3.54 -0.76
C ILE A 169 0.74 -2.19 -1.33
N ILE A 170 -0.08 -1.43 -0.60
CA ILE A 170 -0.62 -0.13 -1.02
C ILE A 170 0.53 0.85 -1.25
N TYR A 171 1.52 0.91 -0.36
CA TYR A 171 2.70 1.74 -0.57
C TYR A 171 3.44 1.35 -1.87
N GLY A 172 3.62 0.04 -2.11
CA GLY A 172 4.18 -0.47 -3.37
C GLY A 172 3.35 -0.10 -4.61
N GLU A 173 2.03 -0.18 -4.52
CA GLU A 173 1.13 0.18 -5.62
C GLU A 173 1.12 1.67 -5.90
N LEU A 174 1.18 2.52 -4.88
CA LEU A 174 1.22 3.97 -5.02
C LEU A 174 2.56 4.47 -5.54
N PHE A 175 3.69 3.87 -5.13
CA PHE A 175 5.00 4.49 -5.32
C PHE A 175 5.96 3.71 -6.21
N ALA A 176 5.62 2.51 -6.72
CA ALA A 176 6.55 1.80 -7.63
C ALA A 176 6.84 2.59 -8.92
N SER A 177 5.89 3.39 -9.44
CA SER A 177 6.13 4.24 -10.62
C SER A 177 7.18 5.31 -10.32
N THR A 178 7.21 5.83 -9.08
CA THR A 178 8.25 6.75 -8.61
C THR A 178 9.59 6.03 -8.46
N MET A 179 9.61 4.81 -7.93
CA MET A 179 10.83 3.99 -7.89
C MET A 179 11.37 3.74 -9.31
N GLN A 180 10.49 3.39 -10.26
CA GLN A 180 10.86 3.20 -11.66
C GLN A 180 11.49 4.45 -12.28
N ALA A 181 10.99 5.65 -11.95
CA ALA A 181 11.58 6.90 -12.42
C ALA A 181 13.03 7.13 -11.93
N TYR A 182 13.40 6.60 -10.75
CA TYR A 182 14.79 6.62 -10.27
C TYR A 182 15.66 5.53 -10.89
N LEU A 183 15.06 4.41 -11.30
CA LEU A 183 15.77 3.33 -11.98
C LEU A 183 15.99 3.61 -13.48
N GLU A 184 15.23 4.52 -14.07
CA GLU A 184 15.28 4.91 -15.49
C GLU A 184 15.41 6.46 -15.63
N PRO A 185 16.46 7.09 -15.07
CA PRO A 185 16.60 8.55 -15.05
C PRO A 185 16.60 9.19 -16.44
N GLU A 186 17.10 8.46 -17.45
CA GLU A 186 17.15 8.90 -18.85
C GLU A 186 15.77 9.11 -19.48
N ARG A 187 14.72 8.49 -18.92
CA ARG A 187 13.35 8.59 -19.43
C ARG A 187 12.58 9.76 -18.87
N ASN A 188 13.11 10.44 -17.84
CA ASN A 188 12.49 11.57 -17.17
C ASN A 188 11.00 11.30 -16.82
N LEU A 189 10.74 10.12 -16.26
CA LEU A 189 9.38 9.70 -15.91
C LEU A 189 8.81 10.58 -14.78
N PRO A 190 7.48 10.82 -14.76
CA PRO A 190 6.85 11.54 -13.66
C PRO A 190 7.03 10.76 -12.35
N LYS A 191 7.25 11.50 -11.27
CA LYS A 191 7.49 10.93 -9.94
C LYS A 191 6.90 11.80 -8.84
N PHE A 192 6.47 11.16 -7.77
CA PHE A 192 6.07 11.85 -6.55
C PHE A 192 7.30 12.35 -5.80
N ASN A 193 7.18 13.54 -5.21
CA ASN A 193 8.20 14.05 -4.29
C ASN A 193 8.09 13.35 -2.93
N LEU A 194 9.06 13.60 -2.06
CA LEU A 194 9.10 13.05 -0.71
C LEU A 194 7.84 13.42 0.11
N ASP A 195 7.36 14.66 0.00
CA ASP A 195 6.21 15.14 0.78
C ASP A 195 4.93 14.34 0.53
N VAL A 196 4.66 13.93 -0.72
CA VAL A 196 3.49 13.10 -1.04
C VAL A 196 3.56 11.75 -0.32
N ARG A 197 4.75 11.14 -0.27
CA ARG A 197 4.94 9.85 0.40
C ARG A 197 4.83 9.99 1.90
N LEU A 198 5.44 11.02 2.48
CA LEU A 198 5.31 11.32 3.90
C LEU A 198 3.86 11.65 4.29
N ASP A 199 3.07 12.31 3.44
CA ASP A 199 1.64 12.52 3.69
C ASP A 199 0.86 11.20 3.74
N TYR A 200 1.16 10.25 2.85
CA TYR A 200 0.59 8.90 2.94
C TYR A 200 0.94 8.22 4.28
N ILE A 201 2.21 8.23 4.69
CA ILE A 201 2.61 7.64 5.99
C ILE A 201 1.90 8.34 7.15
N LYS A 202 1.91 9.68 7.18
CA LYS A 202 1.33 10.45 8.29
C LYS A 202 -0.15 10.13 8.47
N TYR A 203 -0.93 10.12 7.39
CA TYR A 203 -2.39 10.14 7.50
C TYR A 203 -3.06 8.81 7.13
N CYS A 204 -2.51 8.01 6.20
CA CYS A 204 -3.07 6.70 5.84
C CYS A 204 -2.51 5.54 6.67
N ILE A 205 -1.40 5.77 7.40
CA ILE A 205 -0.83 4.86 8.39
C ILE A 205 -0.69 5.63 9.71
N PRO A 206 -1.79 6.08 10.33
CA PRO A 206 -1.72 6.95 11.48
C PRO A 206 -1.20 6.21 12.72
N ASP A 207 -0.44 6.92 13.55
CA ASP A 207 0.08 6.41 14.81
C ASP A 207 0.14 7.53 15.85
N TRP A 208 -0.13 7.21 17.11
CA TRP A 208 -0.13 8.18 18.21
C TRP A 208 1.25 8.79 18.49
N VAL A 209 2.33 8.17 18.01
CA VAL A 209 3.70 8.73 18.04
C VAL A 209 4.00 9.71 16.92
N CYS A 210 3.17 9.77 15.87
CA CYS A 210 3.41 10.66 14.73
C CYS A 210 3.03 12.09 15.10
N ARG A 211 4.02 12.98 15.21
CA ARG A 211 3.84 14.37 15.67
C ARG A 211 4.72 15.32 14.89
N SER A 212 4.31 16.58 14.85
CA SER A 212 5.11 17.65 14.25
C SER A 212 6.42 17.87 15.01
N TYR A 213 7.50 18.00 14.26
CA TYR A 213 8.81 18.44 14.74
C TYR A 213 9.56 19.12 13.58
N PRO A 214 10.70 19.81 13.80
CA PRO A 214 11.36 20.56 12.74
C PRO A 214 11.67 19.72 11.48
N GLY A 215 11.14 20.13 10.33
CA GLY A 215 11.27 19.41 9.06
C GLY A 215 10.19 18.37 8.77
N LEU A 216 9.26 18.11 9.71
CA LEU A 216 8.08 17.27 9.50
C LEU A 216 6.85 17.89 10.16
N GLU A 217 5.91 18.38 9.35
CA GLU A 217 4.63 18.90 9.83
C GLU A 217 3.51 17.84 9.72
N VAL A 218 2.79 17.66 10.83
CA VAL A 218 1.59 16.84 10.96
C VAL A 218 0.42 17.75 11.33
N LEU A 219 -0.60 17.79 10.49
CA LEU A 219 -1.79 18.61 10.69
C LEU A 219 -2.82 17.86 11.56
N SER A 220 -3.62 18.59 12.34
CA SER A 220 -4.72 18.01 13.13
C SER A 220 -5.97 17.83 12.26
N VAL A 221 -5.85 16.92 11.29
CA VAL A 221 -6.87 16.55 10.28
C VAL A 221 -7.04 15.03 10.23
N GLY A 222 -8.14 14.56 9.62
CA GLY A 222 -8.52 13.14 9.55
C GLY A 222 -8.28 12.38 10.85
N PRO A 223 -7.36 11.40 10.88
CA PRO A 223 -7.08 10.56 12.04
C PRO A 223 -6.59 11.31 13.29
N TYR A 224 -6.14 12.56 13.14
CA TYR A 224 -5.62 13.39 14.23
C TYR A 224 -6.57 14.51 14.70
N VAL A 225 -7.81 14.57 14.20
CA VAL A 225 -8.80 15.57 14.65
C VAL A 225 -9.12 15.37 16.13
N GLY A 226 -9.19 16.47 16.88
CA GLY A 226 -9.61 16.47 18.29
C GLY A 226 -8.57 15.96 19.29
N ARG A 227 -7.38 15.54 18.83
CA ARG A 227 -6.31 15.04 19.70
C ARG A 227 -5.43 16.19 20.21
N ARG A 228 -5.72 16.66 21.42
CA ARG A 228 -4.87 17.61 22.15
C ARG A 228 -4.11 16.90 23.27
N GLY A 229 -2.90 16.43 22.97
CA GLY A 229 -1.92 16.01 23.99
C GLY A 229 -1.45 14.56 23.91
N PRO A 230 -0.42 14.20 24.70
CA PRO A 230 0.09 12.84 24.80
C PRO A 230 -0.89 12.00 25.63
N GLY A 231 -1.82 11.35 24.94
CA GLY A 231 -2.70 10.33 25.48
C GLY A 231 -2.99 9.32 24.37
N GLN A 232 -2.91 8.03 24.70
CA GLN A 232 -3.20 6.87 23.83
C GLN A 232 -4.68 6.88 23.39
N GLY A 233 -5.09 7.85 22.57
CA GLY A 233 -6.36 7.75 21.86
C GLY A 233 -6.25 6.63 20.84
N ASP A 234 -7.34 5.90 20.61
CA ASP A 234 -7.66 4.73 19.76
C ASP A 234 -6.99 4.55 18.37
N LEU A 235 -5.83 5.17 18.10
CA LEU A 235 -5.07 4.92 16.89
C LEU A 235 -4.28 3.63 17.05
N PRO A 236 -4.23 2.81 16.00
CA PRO A 236 -3.36 1.65 15.99
C PRO A 236 -1.89 2.10 16.04
N ALA A 237 -1.03 1.27 16.64
CA ALA A 237 0.41 1.45 16.66
C ALA A 237 1.08 1.01 15.32
N ASP A 238 0.47 1.38 14.19
CA ASP A 238 0.84 0.85 12.87
C ASP A 238 2.23 1.29 12.40
N GLN A 239 2.64 2.53 12.69
CA GLN A 239 3.98 2.98 12.32
C GLN A 239 5.04 2.29 13.16
N ILE A 240 4.79 2.09 14.45
CA ILE A 240 5.66 1.30 15.34
C ILE A 240 5.82 -0.13 14.80
N ALA A 241 4.70 -0.80 14.52
CA ALA A 241 4.69 -2.16 13.98
C ALA A 241 5.44 -2.26 12.65
N LEU A 242 5.12 -1.38 11.69
CA LEU A 242 5.76 -1.38 10.37
C LEU A 242 7.24 -1.07 10.45
N GLN A 243 7.67 -0.16 11.32
CA GLN A 243 9.10 0.09 11.49
C GLN A 243 9.82 -1.18 11.93
N HIS A 244 9.27 -1.89 12.93
CA HIS A 244 9.88 -3.11 13.43
C HIS A 244 9.92 -4.17 12.32
N ILE A 245 8.79 -4.40 11.65
CA ILE A 245 8.70 -5.35 10.52
C ILE A 245 9.77 -5.03 9.48
N LEU A 246 9.83 -3.78 8.98
CA LEU A 246 10.68 -3.40 7.85
C LEU A 246 12.18 -3.34 8.19
N LYS A 247 12.55 -3.22 9.47
CA LYS A 247 13.96 -3.20 9.91
C LYS A 247 14.42 -4.47 10.64
N CYS A 248 13.53 -5.39 10.99
CA CYS A 248 13.94 -6.58 11.70
C CYS A 248 14.83 -7.47 10.83
N GLY A 249 15.84 -8.09 11.44
CA GLY A 249 16.80 -8.91 10.70
C GLY A 249 16.19 -10.13 10.00
N ARG A 250 15.01 -10.60 10.42
CA ARG A 250 14.28 -11.68 9.73
C ARG A 250 13.68 -11.18 8.41
N TRP A 251 13.02 -10.03 8.39
CA TRP A 251 12.54 -9.39 7.16
C TRP A 251 13.71 -9.12 6.20
N THR A 252 14.80 -8.55 6.72
CA THR A 252 16.00 -8.30 5.92
C THR A 252 16.55 -9.57 5.29
N ARG A 253 16.66 -10.67 6.04
CA ARG A 253 17.16 -11.96 5.53
C ARG A 253 16.29 -12.55 4.44
N VAL A 254 14.97 -12.46 4.56
CA VAL A 254 14.03 -12.96 3.54
C VAL A 254 14.29 -12.28 2.20
N TRP A 255 14.37 -10.96 2.18
CA TRP A 255 14.63 -10.21 0.96
C TRP A 255 16.07 -10.31 0.48
N GLN A 256 17.05 -10.46 1.38
CA GLN A 256 18.44 -10.75 1.00
C GLN A 256 18.54 -12.06 0.22
N SER A 257 17.82 -13.10 0.66
CA SER A 257 17.75 -14.38 -0.07
C SER A 257 17.18 -14.19 -1.48
N VAL A 258 16.15 -13.36 -1.63
CA VAL A 258 15.56 -13.04 -2.94
C VAL A 258 16.57 -12.31 -3.81
N THR A 259 17.24 -11.28 -3.29
CA THR A 259 18.20 -10.49 -4.07
C THR A 259 19.43 -11.28 -4.48
N GLN A 260 19.94 -12.14 -3.59
CA GLN A 260 21.13 -12.98 -3.82
C GLN A 260 20.87 -14.12 -4.80
N ALA A 261 19.63 -14.59 -4.92
CA ALA A 261 19.25 -15.57 -5.94
C ALA A 261 19.41 -15.03 -7.38
N ILE A 262 19.41 -13.70 -7.55
CA ILE A 262 19.51 -13.04 -8.86
C ILE A 262 20.95 -12.63 -9.17
N GLY A 263 21.75 -12.28 -8.17
CA GLY A 263 23.16 -11.95 -8.34
C GLY A 263 23.82 -11.42 -7.07
N PRO A 264 25.13 -11.13 -7.11
CA PRO A 264 25.88 -10.66 -5.94
C PRO A 264 25.36 -9.32 -5.42
N ASP A 265 25.66 -9.02 -4.16
CA ASP A 265 25.32 -7.72 -3.58
C ASP A 265 26.06 -6.58 -4.32
N PHE A 266 25.40 -5.43 -4.42
CA PHE A 266 26.03 -4.19 -4.86
C PHE A 266 26.76 -3.52 -3.69
N ASP A 267 27.61 -2.55 -4.00
CA ASP A 267 28.23 -1.68 -3.01
C ASP A 267 27.43 -0.40 -2.78
N GLY A 268 27.49 0.12 -1.55
CA GLY A 268 27.01 1.46 -1.19
C GLY A 268 25.50 1.67 -1.43
N TRP A 269 25.15 2.83 -2.00
CA TRP A 269 23.76 3.26 -2.16
C TRP A 269 22.96 2.38 -3.13
N LYS A 270 23.63 1.75 -4.10
CA LYS A 270 22.98 0.85 -5.07
C LYS A 270 22.37 -0.38 -4.38
N GLN A 271 23.01 -0.89 -3.33
CA GLN A 271 22.47 -2.04 -2.60
C GLN A 271 21.15 -1.69 -1.92
N LYS A 272 21.07 -0.51 -1.31
CA LYS A 272 19.83 -0.04 -0.69
C LYS A 272 18.74 0.17 -1.75
N LEU A 273 19.07 0.84 -2.85
CA LEU A 273 18.12 1.07 -3.94
C LEU A 273 17.63 -0.25 -4.56
N TRP A 274 18.51 -1.23 -4.74
CA TRP A 274 18.17 -2.57 -5.21
C TRP A 274 17.17 -3.25 -4.28
N PHE A 275 17.46 -3.23 -2.98
CA PHE A 275 16.61 -3.83 -1.96
C PHE A 275 15.22 -3.18 -1.89
N ASP A 276 15.16 -1.85 -1.99
CA ASP A 276 13.89 -1.10 -2.01
C ASP A 276 13.13 -1.33 -3.32
N ALA A 277 13.82 -1.36 -4.46
CA ALA A 277 13.22 -1.59 -5.76
C ALA A 277 12.49 -2.93 -5.82
N VAL A 278 13.06 -3.99 -5.23
CA VAL A 278 12.44 -5.32 -5.19
C VAL A 278 11.20 -5.35 -4.28
N GLN A 279 11.22 -4.63 -3.15
CA GLN A 279 10.09 -4.58 -2.22
C GLN A 279 8.94 -3.70 -2.70
N ILE A 280 9.23 -2.60 -3.40
CA ILE A 280 8.24 -1.58 -3.78
C ILE A 280 7.73 -1.91 -5.19
N GLN A 281 7.05 -3.05 -5.31
CA GLN A 281 6.48 -3.55 -6.57
C GLN A 281 4.96 -3.81 -6.48
N GLY A 282 4.34 -3.52 -5.33
CA GLY A 282 2.92 -3.75 -5.11
C GLY A 282 2.58 -5.23 -4.89
N LEU A 283 1.33 -5.61 -5.19
CA LEU A 283 0.79 -6.93 -4.91
C LEU A 283 1.54 -8.03 -5.67
N GLU A 284 1.75 -7.84 -6.97
CA GLU A 284 2.43 -8.84 -7.82
C GLU A 284 3.89 -9.04 -7.41
N GLY A 285 4.54 -7.99 -6.90
CA GLY A 285 5.90 -8.09 -6.37
C GLY A 285 6.04 -9.00 -5.16
N MET A 286 5.00 -9.09 -4.33
CA MET A 286 5.02 -9.91 -3.12
C MET A 286 4.99 -11.42 -3.40
N LYS A 287 4.63 -11.83 -4.63
CA LYS A 287 4.72 -13.24 -5.08
C LYS A 287 6.11 -13.82 -4.89
N VAL A 288 7.15 -13.00 -4.95
CA VAL A 288 8.54 -13.44 -4.78
C VAL A 288 8.81 -14.11 -3.43
N LEU A 289 7.96 -13.86 -2.43
CA LEU A 289 8.04 -14.44 -1.10
C LEU A 289 7.37 -15.82 -0.98
N GLU A 290 6.66 -16.25 -2.01
CA GLU A 290 6.07 -17.58 -2.12
C GLU A 290 7.11 -18.63 -2.54
N THR A 291 6.78 -19.90 -2.31
CA THR A 291 7.61 -21.03 -2.79
C THR A 291 7.65 -21.02 -4.32
N GLY A 292 8.84 -20.92 -4.91
CA GLY A 292 9.01 -20.81 -6.37
C GLY A 292 8.77 -19.39 -6.93
N GLY A 293 8.47 -18.42 -6.06
CA GLY A 293 8.14 -17.05 -6.46
C GLY A 293 9.31 -16.30 -7.11
N VAL A 294 10.54 -16.59 -6.68
CA VAL A 294 11.77 -16.03 -7.28
C VAL A 294 11.90 -16.48 -8.73
N GLU A 295 11.66 -17.76 -9.02
CA GLU A 295 11.71 -18.32 -10.37
C GLU A 295 10.61 -17.74 -11.27
N GLU A 296 9.39 -17.60 -10.75
CA GLU A 296 8.27 -16.98 -11.48
C GLU A 296 8.59 -15.52 -11.83
N GLN A 297 9.14 -14.76 -10.87
CA GLN A 297 9.44 -13.33 -11.03
C GLN A 297 10.86 -13.06 -11.55
N HIS A 298 11.61 -14.09 -11.93
CA HIS A 298 13.03 -13.98 -12.28
C HIS A 298 13.30 -12.93 -13.37
N LYS A 299 12.43 -12.86 -14.40
CA LYS A 299 12.56 -11.86 -15.47
C LYS A 299 12.40 -10.43 -14.97
N LEU A 300 11.46 -10.19 -14.06
CA LEU A 300 11.24 -8.87 -13.45
C LEU A 300 12.44 -8.49 -12.58
N LEU A 301 12.89 -9.40 -11.72
CA LEU A 301 14.01 -9.16 -10.82
C LEU A 301 15.32 -8.90 -11.57
N LEU A 302 15.60 -9.70 -12.61
CA LEU A 302 16.75 -9.45 -13.49
C LEU A 302 16.65 -8.09 -14.17
N ARG A 303 15.48 -7.69 -14.65
CA ARG A 303 15.28 -6.35 -15.24
C ARG A 303 15.62 -5.26 -14.23
N LEU A 304 15.05 -5.32 -13.02
CA LEU A 304 15.29 -4.34 -11.97
C LEU A 304 16.78 -4.27 -11.58
N ARG A 305 17.43 -5.43 -11.44
CA ARG A 305 18.87 -5.52 -11.15
C ARG A 305 19.70 -4.84 -12.25
N ASN A 306 19.41 -5.15 -13.51
CA ASN A 306 20.10 -4.56 -14.66
C ASN A 306 19.91 -3.04 -14.74
N LEU A 307 18.77 -2.51 -14.29
CA LEU A 307 18.55 -1.07 -14.19
C LEU A 307 19.46 -0.46 -13.12
N VAL A 308 19.50 -1.03 -11.91
CA VAL A 308 20.40 -0.56 -10.82
C VAL A 308 21.87 -0.62 -11.22
N GLU A 309 22.27 -1.69 -11.91
CA GLU A 309 23.64 -1.87 -12.38
C GLU A 309 24.08 -0.74 -13.32
N LYS A 310 23.20 -0.31 -14.23
CA LYS A 310 23.47 0.76 -15.21
C LYS A 310 23.58 2.16 -14.61
N LEU A 311 23.07 2.40 -13.40
CA LEU A 311 23.12 3.72 -12.79
C LEU A 311 24.57 4.16 -12.53
N GLY A 312 24.90 5.41 -12.84
CA GLY A 312 26.20 6.01 -12.54
C GLY A 312 26.22 6.72 -11.17
N PRO A 313 27.38 7.22 -10.73
CA PRO A 313 27.49 8.00 -9.49
C PRO A 313 26.60 9.27 -9.46
N GLY A 314 26.27 9.83 -10.63
CA GLY A 314 25.39 11.00 -10.76
C GLY A 314 23.90 10.68 -10.58
N ASP A 315 23.53 9.41 -10.57
CA ASP A 315 22.14 8.95 -10.45
C ASP A 315 21.76 8.58 -9.00
N GLU A 316 22.67 8.78 -8.02
CA GLU A 316 22.35 8.54 -6.61
C GLU A 316 21.17 9.44 -6.19
N PRO A 317 20.08 8.86 -5.63
CA PRO A 317 18.98 9.66 -5.11
C PRO A 317 19.46 10.65 -4.06
N SER A 318 19.05 11.90 -4.21
CA SER A 318 19.31 12.95 -3.22
C SER A 318 18.66 12.62 -1.88
N LYS A 319 19.21 13.17 -0.79
CA LYS A 319 18.74 12.93 0.58
C LYS A 319 18.48 14.26 1.28
N HIS A 320 17.36 14.34 1.99
CA HIS A 320 16.96 15.50 2.78
C HIS A 320 17.15 15.20 4.26
N LEU A 321 17.67 16.17 5.01
CA LEU A 321 17.82 16.03 6.46
C LEU A 321 16.55 16.55 7.15
N ILE A 322 15.86 15.65 7.84
CA ILE A 322 14.66 15.97 8.62
C ILE A 322 15.00 15.88 10.12
N GLY A 323 14.54 16.84 10.92
CA GLY A 323 14.83 16.93 12.36
C GLY A 323 15.91 17.94 12.73
N THR A 324 15.93 18.34 14.01
CA THR A 324 16.92 19.27 14.57
C THR A 324 18.01 18.58 15.38
N ARG A 325 17.64 17.70 16.33
CA ARG A 325 18.61 17.00 17.19
C ARG A 325 19.14 15.76 16.50
N ARG A 326 18.23 14.95 15.94
CA ARG A 326 18.57 13.84 15.04
C ARG A 326 18.26 14.27 13.62
N LYS A 327 19.29 14.66 12.85
CA LYS A 327 19.16 14.94 11.42
C LYS A 327 19.08 13.62 10.66
N ILE A 328 17.87 13.14 10.40
CA ILE A 328 17.62 11.86 9.73
C ILE A 328 17.70 12.10 8.22
N PRO A 329 18.61 11.44 7.48
CA PRO A 329 18.65 11.53 6.03
C PRO A 329 17.52 10.69 5.42
N VAL A 330 16.65 11.30 4.64
CA VAL A 330 15.53 10.65 3.94
C VAL A 330 15.71 10.78 2.43
N SER A 331 15.64 9.66 1.74
CA SER A 331 15.88 9.56 0.29
C SER A 331 14.75 10.17 -0.52
N ASP A 332 15.09 10.79 -1.64
CA ASP A 332 14.13 11.22 -2.65
C ASP A 332 13.53 10.04 -3.43
N ALA A 333 14.25 8.91 -3.52
CA ALA A 333 13.71 7.64 -3.97
C ALA A 333 12.89 6.97 -2.86
N PRO A 334 11.81 6.22 -3.18
CA PRO A 334 10.97 5.58 -2.18
C PRO A 334 11.76 4.67 -1.23
N ASP A 335 11.68 4.94 0.08
CA ASP A 335 12.34 4.16 1.14
C ASP A 335 11.38 3.97 2.31
N PHE A 336 10.49 2.98 2.18
CA PHE A 336 9.37 2.82 3.10
C PHE A 336 9.83 2.68 4.57
N SER A 337 10.91 1.92 4.80
CA SER A 337 11.45 1.68 6.14
C SER A 337 11.92 2.96 6.85
N ASN A 338 12.50 3.89 6.08
CA ASN A 338 13.05 5.12 6.60
C ASN A 338 12.00 6.23 6.66
N GLU A 339 11.05 6.23 5.72
CA GLU A 339 9.89 7.12 5.72
C GLU A 339 8.94 6.84 6.90
N VAL A 340 8.70 5.58 7.25
CA VAL A 340 8.00 5.22 8.50
C VAL A 340 8.81 5.66 9.72
N TYR A 341 10.14 5.43 9.72
CA TYR A 341 11.01 5.81 10.83
C TYR A 341 11.04 7.32 11.09
N VAL A 342 11.06 8.14 10.04
CA VAL A 342 11.05 9.61 10.22
C VAL A 342 9.73 10.06 10.82
N CYS A 343 8.59 9.51 10.38
CA CYS A 343 7.28 9.85 10.95
C CYS A 343 7.13 9.53 12.45
N MET A 344 7.89 8.58 12.99
CA MET A 344 7.92 8.26 14.42
C MET A 344 9.05 8.91 15.22
N ALA A 345 9.96 9.65 14.58
CA ALA A 345 11.20 10.11 15.21
C ALA A 345 10.96 10.96 16.49
N SER A 346 9.80 11.59 16.60
CA SER A 346 9.37 12.34 17.78
C SER A 346 9.32 11.48 19.06
N TYR A 347 9.05 10.17 18.92
CA TYR A 347 9.01 9.22 20.04
C TYR A 347 10.37 9.08 20.75
N TRP A 348 11.47 9.21 20.00
CA TRP A 348 12.84 9.06 20.51
C TRP A 348 13.52 10.39 20.84
N GLY A 349 12.74 11.48 20.93
CA GLY A 349 13.24 12.80 21.31
C GLY A 349 13.76 13.70 20.17
N GLY A 350 13.34 13.44 18.92
CA GLY A 350 13.33 14.36 17.76
C GLY A 350 14.54 15.29 17.53
#